data_AF-A0A7X8G4E1-F1
#
_entry.id   AF-A0A7X8G4E1-F1
#
_cell.length_a   1.000
_cell.length_b   1.000
_cell.length_c   1.000
_cell.angle_alpha   90.00
_cell.angle_beta   90.00
_cell.angle_gamma   90.00
#
_symmetry.space_group_name_H-M   'P 1'
#
loop_
_entity.id
_entity.type
_entity.pdbx_description
1 polymer ?
#
loop_
_entity_poly.entity_id
_entity_poly.type
_entity_poly.pdbx_seq_one_letter_code
_entity_poly.pdbx_strand_id
1 'polypeptide(L)'
;MNKLTKKRLNIKRKETFNKKLALQVVFSIILVAAVIVTKNINSDLSEKFIEAADEKMSASIELLEVRDTIVEGFSTAIKKLPFVGEEESKAVIGTLYRKYGLNKTDESSYYNHGIDIKADTQSVKAITEGKVVSLGNNENLSGYIVIQNEDMTLIYGKINEAFVKEGDNVSKGDVIGALDEENMILHIEVWEDGASINPTSLFDLTK
;
A
#
# COMPACT_ATOMS: atom_id res chain seq x y z
N MET A 1 -60.61 52.04 -29.08
CA MET A 1 -59.33 51.31 -29.00
C MET A 1 -58.27 52.19 -28.35
N ASN A 2 -57.79 51.85 -27.15
CA ASN A 2 -56.36 51.60 -26.85
C ASN A 2 -56.16 51.39 -25.35
N LYS A 3 -55.74 50.19 -24.96
CA LYS A 3 -55.31 49.85 -23.60
C LYS A 3 -53.79 50.01 -23.53
N LEU A 4 -53.28 50.90 -22.67
CA LEU A 4 -51.86 50.97 -22.32
C LEU A 4 -51.67 50.50 -20.88
N THR A 5 -51.20 49.26 -20.74
CA THR A 5 -50.85 48.62 -19.48
C THR A 5 -49.44 49.05 -19.05
N LYS A 6 -49.30 49.72 -17.91
CA LYS A 6 -47.99 50.02 -17.28
C LYS A 6 -47.50 48.79 -16.51
N LYS A 7 -46.38 48.21 -16.95
CA LYS A 7 -45.69 47.09 -16.31
C LYS A 7 -44.88 47.62 -15.10
N ARG A 8 -45.20 47.18 -13.88
CA ARG A 8 -44.43 47.48 -12.66
C ARG A 8 -43.23 46.52 -12.60
N LEU A 9 -42.01 47.02 -12.73
CA LEU A 9 -40.78 46.29 -12.47
C LEU A 9 -40.48 46.32 -10.97
N ASN A 10 -40.51 45.14 -10.34
CA ASN A 10 -40.29 44.94 -8.92
C ASN A 10 -38.79 44.73 -8.66
N ILE A 11 -38.09 45.73 -8.12
CA ILE A 11 -36.66 45.66 -7.78
C ILE A 11 -36.54 45.14 -6.33
N LYS A 12 -36.35 43.83 -6.15
CA LYS A 12 -36.01 43.19 -4.86
C LYS A 12 -34.66 42.47 -4.95
N ARG A 13 -33.56 43.22 -5.09
CA ARG A 13 -32.20 42.62 -5.17
C ARG A 13 -31.09 43.47 -4.54
N LYS A 14 -31.35 44.11 -3.39
CA LYS A 14 -30.35 44.95 -2.69
C LYS A 14 -29.86 44.39 -1.35
N GLU A 15 -30.64 43.55 -0.65
CA GLU A 15 -30.26 43.03 0.67
C GLU A 15 -29.17 41.95 0.64
N THR A 16 -29.20 41.04 -0.33
CA THR A 16 -28.26 39.91 -0.39
C THR A 16 -26.84 40.34 -0.77
N PHE A 17 -26.71 41.40 -1.58
CA PHE A 17 -25.44 41.96 -2.01
C PHE A 17 -24.68 42.62 -0.84
N ASN A 18 -25.40 43.35 0.02
CA ASN A 18 -24.80 44.00 1.19
C ASN A 18 -24.34 43.00 2.26
N LYS A 19 -25.04 41.87 2.44
CA LYS A 19 -24.61 40.79 3.35
C LYS A 19 -23.32 40.11 2.89
N LYS A 20 -23.17 39.90 1.58
CA LYS A 20 -21.95 39.31 1.00
C LYS A 20 -20.73 40.23 1.18
N LEU A 21 -20.92 41.53 0.97
CA LEU A 21 -19.88 42.54 1.22
C LEU A 21 -19.51 42.62 2.71
N ALA A 22 -20.50 42.61 3.61
CA ALA A 22 -20.24 42.63 5.05
C ALA A 22 -19.45 41.38 5.50
N LEU A 23 -19.79 40.19 5.00
CA LEU A 23 -19.07 38.96 5.32
C LEU A 23 -17.61 39.01 4.85
N GLN A 24 -17.37 39.54 3.66
CA GLN A 24 -16.01 39.69 3.12
C GLN A 24 -15.17 40.65 3.97
N VAL A 25 -15.75 41.77 4.43
CA VAL A 25 -15.08 42.72 5.32
C VAL A 25 -14.74 42.09 6.67
N VAL A 26 -15.66 41.32 7.26
CA VAL A 26 -15.41 40.62 8.53
C VAL A 26 -14.28 39.59 8.38
N PHE A 27 -14.26 38.83 7.29
CA PHE A 27 -13.20 37.88 7.02
C PHE A 27 -11.82 38.55 6.88
N SER A 28 -11.76 39.70 6.19
CA SER A 28 -10.53 40.49 6.08
C SER A 28 -10.03 41.01 7.44
N ILE A 29 -10.95 41.46 8.31
CA ILE A 29 -10.59 41.92 9.66
C ILE A 29 -10.03 40.76 10.50
N ILE A 30 -10.63 39.57 10.42
CA ILE A 30 -10.16 38.37 11.15
C ILE A 30 -8.76 37.97 10.67
N LEU A 31 -8.51 37.97 9.35
CA LEU A 31 -7.19 37.64 8.80
C LEU A 31 -6.12 38.63 9.25
N VAL A 32 -6.42 39.94 9.22
CA VAL A 32 -5.49 40.97 9.69
C VAL A 32 -5.22 40.83 11.18
N ALA A 33 -6.25 40.56 11.99
CA ALA A 33 -6.08 40.30 13.41
C ALA A 33 -5.20 39.07 13.68
N ALA A 34 -5.40 37.97 12.94
CA ALA A 34 -4.57 36.77 13.05
C ALA A 34 -3.10 37.05 12.72
N VAL A 35 -2.83 37.85 11.67
CA VAL A 35 -1.45 38.25 11.30
C VAL A 35 -0.80 39.16 12.34
N ILE A 36 -1.58 40.04 12.99
CA ILE A 36 -1.07 40.86 14.09
C ILE A 36 -0.75 39.98 15.31
N VAL A 37 -1.59 38.99 15.60
CA VAL A 37 -1.33 38.01 16.67
C VAL A 37 -0.06 37.22 16.38
N THR A 38 0.15 36.71 15.16
CA THR A 38 1.38 35.98 14.83
C THR A 38 2.63 36.84 14.86
N LYS A 39 2.52 38.15 14.57
CA LYS A 39 3.63 39.11 14.73
C LYS A 39 3.90 39.54 16.17
N ASN A 40 2.97 39.31 17.10
CA ASN A 40 3.08 39.74 18.50
C ASN A 40 3.36 38.58 19.48
N ILE A 41 3.38 37.33 19.00
CA ILE A 41 3.85 36.19 19.79
C ILE A 41 5.38 36.17 19.71
N ASN A 42 6.02 36.97 20.56
CA ASN A 42 7.45 36.90 20.83
C ASN A 42 7.83 35.49 21.32
N SER A 43 8.89 34.94 20.72
CA SER A 43 9.91 33.94 21.10
C SER A 43 9.70 32.89 22.21
N ASP A 44 8.85 33.11 23.22
CA ASP A 44 8.75 32.28 24.43
C ASP A 44 7.91 31.00 24.23
N LEU A 45 6.99 30.99 23.27
CA LEU A 45 6.24 29.79 22.89
C LEU A 45 7.06 28.85 22.03
N SER A 46 7.81 29.39 21.06
CA SER A 46 8.66 28.59 20.17
C SER A 46 9.77 27.87 20.95
N GLU A 47 10.39 28.51 21.93
CA GLU A 47 11.42 27.87 22.76
C GLU A 47 10.86 26.69 23.55
N LYS A 48 9.69 26.82 24.18
CA LYS A 48 9.03 25.72 24.93
C LYS A 48 8.60 24.56 24.02
N PHE A 49 8.24 24.84 22.77
CA PHE A 49 7.94 23.80 21.79
C PHE A 49 9.19 23.10 21.26
N ILE A 50 10.31 23.81 21.11
CA ILE A 50 11.60 23.23 20.71
C ILE A 50 12.14 22.36 21.85
N GLU A 51 12.07 22.83 23.09
CA GLU A 51 12.54 22.09 24.27
C GLU A 51 11.73 20.80 24.51
N ALA A 52 10.41 20.87 24.40
CA ALA A 52 9.54 19.69 24.48
C ALA A 52 9.71 18.73 23.28
N ALA A 53 10.14 19.22 22.12
CA ALA A 53 10.46 18.40 20.96
C ALA A 53 11.82 17.70 21.13
N ASP A 54 12.83 18.39 21.67
CA ASP A 54 14.15 17.84 21.95
C ASP A 54 14.11 16.80 23.08
N GLU A 55 13.30 17.00 24.13
CA GLU A 55 13.07 16.02 25.19
C GLU A 55 12.41 14.74 24.65
N LYS A 56 11.41 14.86 23.78
CA LYS A 56 10.76 13.71 23.12
C LYS A 56 11.66 13.04 22.08
N MET A 57 12.53 13.80 21.41
CA MET A 57 13.47 13.28 20.42
C MET A 57 14.63 12.54 21.08
N SER A 58 15.17 13.06 22.19
CA SER A 58 16.21 12.38 22.98
C SER A 58 15.69 11.12 23.70
N ALA A 59 14.47 11.14 24.23
CA ALA A 59 13.84 9.93 24.79
C ALA A 59 13.57 8.85 23.72
N SER A 60 13.36 9.22 22.46
CA SER A 60 13.20 8.26 21.36
C SER A 60 14.52 7.60 20.92
N ILE A 61 15.66 8.26 21.12
CA ILE A 61 16.98 7.72 20.77
C ILE A 61 17.41 6.63 21.76
N GLU A 62 17.14 6.79 23.06
CA GLU A 62 17.40 5.75 24.07
C GLU A 62 16.46 4.53 23.91
N LEU A 63 15.21 4.77 23.51
CA LEU A 63 14.23 3.70 23.23
C LEU A 63 14.58 2.89 21.97
N LEU A 64 15.30 3.46 21.01
CA LEU A 64 15.79 2.75 19.82
C LEU A 64 16.89 1.74 20.15
N GLU A 65 17.77 2.06 21.09
CA GLU A 65 18.85 1.16 21.53
C GLU A 65 18.31 0.04 22.45
N VAL A 66 17.34 0.38 23.30
CA VAL A 66 16.59 -0.61 24.11
C VAL A 66 15.69 -1.47 23.23
N ARG A 67 15.13 -0.95 22.13
CA ARG A 67 14.33 -1.72 21.16
C ARG A 67 15.16 -2.84 20.57
N ASP A 68 16.39 -2.60 20.14
CA ASP A 68 17.17 -3.65 19.48
C ASP A 68 17.51 -4.80 20.46
N THR A 69 17.77 -4.48 21.74
CA THR A 69 17.99 -5.47 22.81
C THR A 69 16.70 -6.20 23.23
N ILE A 70 15.56 -5.49 23.34
CA ILE A 70 14.25 -6.08 23.65
C ILE A 70 13.76 -6.92 22.48
N VAL A 71 13.98 -6.49 21.23
CA VAL A 71 13.62 -7.23 20.01
C VAL A 71 14.42 -8.52 19.93
N GLU A 72 15.71 -8.54 20.28
CA GLU A 72 16.48 -9.78 20.35
C GLU A 72 15.97 -10.72 21.46
N GLY A 73 15.68 -10.19 22.65
CA GLY A 73 15.15 -10.97 23.77
C GLY A 73 13.73 -11.52 23.50
N PHE A 74 12.89 -10.71 22.87
CA PHE A 74 11.51 -11.05 22.50
C PHE A 74 11.49 -11.99 21.28
N SER A 75 12.36 -11.77 20.29
CA SER A 75 12.56 -12.70 19.16
C SER A 75 13.05 -14.07 19.66
N THR A 76 13.99 -14.10 20.60
CA THR A 76 14.47 -15.35 21.20
C THR A 76 13.39 -16.06 22.03
N ALA A 77 12.55 -15.31 22.74
CA ALA A 77 11.42 -15.86 23.49
C ALA A 77 10.29 -16.34 22.58
N ILE A 78 10.01 -15.62 21.48
CA ILE A 78 9.05 -16.00 20.44
C ILE A 78 9.51 -17.25 19.70
N LYS A 79 10.79 -17.34 19.30
CA LYS A 79 11.38 -18.54 18.68
C LYS A 79 11.35 -19.77 19.59
N LYS A 80 11.25 -19.57 20.90
CA LYS A 80 11.11 -20.66 21.90
C LYS A 80 9.66 -21.09 22.15
N LEU A 81 8.66 -20.40 21.57
CA LEU A 81 7.29 -20.87 21.62
C LEU A 81 7.10 -21.98 20.57
N PRO A 82 6.62 -23.18 20.96
CA PRO A 82 6.42 -24.31 20.04
C PRO A 82 5.32 -24.08 18.99
N PHE A 83 4.70 -22.89 18.97
CA PHE A 83 3.67 -22.47 18.01
C PHE A 83 4.16 -21.41 17.02
N VAL A 84 5.36 -20.84 17.20
CA VAL A 84 5.98 -19.95 16.22
C VAL A 84 7.15 -20.71 15.62
N GLY A 85 6.80 -21.75 14.85
CA GLY A 85 7.75 -22.27 13.88
C GLY A 85 8.14 -21.13 12.94
N GLU A 86 9.41 -21.04 12.60
CA GLU A 86 9.83 -20.38 11.37
C GLU A 86 9.13 -21.14 10.22
N GLU A 87 7.85 -20.82 9.96
CA GLU A 87 7.19 -21.26 8.73
C GLU A 87 7.92 -20.54 7.61
N GLU A 88 8.77 -21.28 6.90
CA GLU A 88 9.19 -20.93 5.56
C GLU A 88 7.93 -20.58 4.75
N SER A 89 7.67 -19.29 4.58
CA SER A 89 6.44 -18.82 3.94
C SER A 89 6.59 -18.94 2.43
N LYS A 90 6.61 -20.18 1.96
CA LYS A 90 6.44 -20.49 0.53
C LYS A 90 5.09 -19.91 0.11
N ALA A 91 5.02 -19.35 -1.10
CA ALA A 91 3.75 -18.82 -1.60
C ALA A 91 2.67 -19.90 -1.61
N VAL A 92 3.06 -21.12 -1.97
CA VAL A 92 2.24 -22.33 -1.91
C VAL A 92 3.14 -23.50 -1.51
N ILE A 93 2.52 -24.56 -0.99
CA ILE A 93 3.17 -25.86 -0.86
C ILE A 93 3.04 -26.56 -2.22
N GLY A 94 4.14 -26.90 -2.88
CA GLY A 94 4.07 -27.52 -4.20
C GLY A 94 5.41 -27.88 -4.83
N THR A 95 5.35 -28.27 -6.10
CA THR A 95 6.52 -28.69 -6.90
C THR A 95 6.72 -27.77 -8.10
N LEU A 96 7.98 -27.53 -8.48
CA LEU A 96 8.32 -26.71 -9.65
C LEU A 96 7.75 -27.36 -10.91
N TYR A 97 6.86 -26.64 -11.60
CA TYR A 97 6.23 -27.10 -12.84
C TYR A 97 6.93 -26.52 -14.08
N ARG A 98 7.15 -25.19 -14.11
CA ARG A 98 7.90 -24.53 -15.19
C ARG A 98 8.96 -23.60 -14.60
N LYS A 99 10.12 -23.58 -15.22
CA LYS A 99 11.29 -22.83 -14.76
C LYS A 99 11.27 -21.41 -15.32
N TYR A 100 12.01 -20.53 -14.67
CA TYR A 100 12.38 -19.24 -15.23
C TYR A 100 13.25 -19.41 -16.48
N GLY A 101 13.05 -18.52 -17.44
CA GLY A 101 13.79 -18.47 -18.69
C GLY A 101 13.17 -19.29 -19.83
N LEU A 102 14.00 -19.76 -20.75
CA LEU A 102 13.56 -20.43 -21.97
C LEU A 102 13.01 -21.83 -21.66
N ASN A 103 11.71 -22.02 -21.90
CA ASN A 103 11.03 -23.30 -21.82
C ASN A 103 10.73 -23.80 -23.26
N LYS A 104 10.87 -25.10 -23.46
CA LYS A 104 10.60 -25.75 -24.75
C LYS A 104 9.53 -26.81 -24.56
N THR A 105 8.52 -26.77 -25.42
CA THR A 105 7.57 -27.85 -25.65
C THR A 105 7.87 -28.50 -26.99
N ASP A 106 7.23 -29.62 -27.30
CA ASP A 106 7.39 -30.31 -28.58
C ASP A 106 6.96 -29.44 -29.78
N GLU A 107 6.12 -28.43 -29.53
CA GLU A 107 5.50 -27.58 -30.56
C GLU A 107 6.05 -26.14 -30.61
N SER A 108 6.61 -25.62 -29.49
CA SER A 108 7.09 -24.24 -29.44
C SER A 108 8.11 -23.99 -28.32
N SER A 109 8.80 -22.84 -28.40
CA SER A 109 9.60 -22.33 -27.28
C SER A 109 9.06 -20.98 -26.83
N TYR A 110 8.99 -20.78 -25.52
CA TYR A 110 8.58 -19.51 -24.92
C TYR A 110 9.50 -19.15 -23.76
N TYR A 111 9.60 -17.87 -23.45
CA TYR A 111 10.35 -17.38 -22.30
C TYR A 111 9.40 -17.16 -21.13
N ASN A 112 9.70 -17.75 -19.98
CA ASN A 112 8.97 -17.57 -18.74
C ASN A 112 9.69 -16.54 -17.88
N HIS A 113 9.05 -15.40 -17.60
CA HIS A 113 9.59 -14.34 -16.75
C HIS A 113 9.55 -14.68 -15.25
N GLY A 114 8.89 -15.78 -14.89
CA GLY A 114 8.77 -16.27 -13.53
C GLY A 114 8.96 -17.77 -13.40
N ILE A 115 8.30 -18.36 -12.42
CA ILE A 115 8.16 -19.82 -12.29
C ILE A 115 6.70 -20.20 -12.18
N ASP A 116 6.39 -21.42 -12.59
CA ASP A 116 5.09 -22.03 -12.29
C ASP A 116 5.29 -23.12 -11.24
N ILE A 117 4.48 -23.11 -10.20
CA ILE A 117 4.47 -24.11 -9.13
C ILE A 117 3.15 -24.86 -9.21
N LYS A 118 3.21 -26.18 -9.37
CA LYS A 118 2.04 -27.04 -9.20
C LYS A 118 1.81 -27.21 -7.70
N ALA A 119 0.77 -26.55 -7.20
CA ALA A 119 0.45 -26.46 -5.79
C ALA A 119 -0.34 -27.68 -5.31
N ASP A 120 -0.10 -28.07 -4.07
CA ASP A 120 -0.87 -29.06 -3.31
C ASP A 120 -1.97 -28.39 -2.47
N THR A 121 -1.93 -27.06 -2.34
CA THR A 121 -2.87 -26.24 -1.58
C THR A 121 -3.40 -25.09 -2.43
N GLN A 122 -4.67 -24.71 -2.28
CA GLN A 122 -5.24 -23.57 -3.01
C GLN A 122 -4.77 -22.23 -2.45
N SER A 123 -4.57 -22.14 -1.14
CA SER A 123 -4.20 -20.89 -0.46
C SER A 123 -2.84 -20.38 -0.94
N VAL A 124 -2.82 -19.13 -1.39
CA VAL A 124 -1.61 -18.41 -1.82
C VAL A 124 -1.22 -17.41 -0.75
N LYS A 125 0.01 -17.51 -0.27
CA LYS A 125 0.62 -16.63 0.74
C LYS A 125 1.57 -15.62 0.10
N ALA A 126 1.71 -14.44 0.70
CA ALA A 126 2.73 -13.47 0.34
C ALA A 126 4.13 -13.97 0.72
N ILE A 127 5.08 -13.93 -0.22
CA ILE A 127 6.48 -14.34 0.00
C ILE A 127 7.26 -13.27 0.78
N THR A 128 6.86 -12.01 0.63
CA THR A 128 7.47 -10.84 1.27
C THR A 128 6.40 -9.94 1.85
N GLU A 129 6.80 -9.03 2.73
CA GLU A 129 5.98 -7.86 3.03
C GLU A 129 5.94 -6.89 1.83
N GLY A 130 4.91 -6.06 1.78
CA GLY A 130 4.79 -5.03 0.76
C GLY A 130 3.38 -4.45 0.67
N LYS A 131 3.19 -3.60 -0.33
CA LYS A 131 1.90 -2.99 -0.63
C LYS A 131 1.30 -3.60 -1.90
N VAL A 132 0.01 -3.91 -1.88
CA VAL A 132 -0.73 -4.32 -3.08
C VAL A 132 -0.90 -3.08 -3.97
N VAL A 133 -0.22 -3.06 -5.12
CA VAL A 133 -0.23 -1.91 -6.05
C VAL A 133 -1.13 -2.11 -7.25
N SER A 134 -1.52 -3.35 -7.54
CA SER A 134 -2.48 -3.67 -8.60
C SER A 134 -3.00 -5.10 -8.42
N LEU A 135 -4.21 -5.35 -8.90
CA LEU A 135 -4.76 -6.68 -9.10
C LEU A 135 -5.83 -6.63 -10.22
N GLY A 136 -6.08 -7.75 -10.87
CA GLY A 136 -7.03 -7.80 -11.96
C GLY A 136 -6.99 -9.12 -12.70
N ASN A 137 -7.39 -9.10 -13.97
CA ASN A 137 -7.34 -10.26 -14.85
C ASN A 137 -6.85 -9.85 -16.25
N ASN A 138 -5.98 -10.63 -16.88
CA ASN A 138 -5.56 -10.45 -18.27
C ASN A 138 -5.24 -11.79 -18.95
N GLU A 139 -5.06 -11.78 -20.28
CA GLU A 139 -4.85 -13.01 -21.07
C GLU A 139 -3.55 -13.76 -20.73
N ASN A 140 -2.52 -13.08 -20.24
CA ASN A 140 -1.20 -13.68 -19.98
C ASN A 140 -1.11 -14.30 -18.58
N LEU A 141 -1.62 -13.59 -17.57
CA LEU A 141 -1.53 -13.96 -16.16
C LEU A 141 -2.80 -14.60 -15.61
N SER A 142 -3.91 -14.57 -16.35
CA SER A 142 -5.25 -14.76 -15.79
C SER A 142 -5.48 -13.78 -14.63
N GLY A 143 -6.12 -14.18 -13.53
CA GLY A 143 -6.20 -13.36 -12.33
C GLY A 143 -4.83 -13.14 -11.70
N TYR A 144 -4.53 -11.91 -11.29
CA TYR A 144 -3.22 -11.54 -10.75
C TYR A 144 -3.30 -10.58 -9.57
N ILE A 145 -2.26 -10.62 -8.73
CA ILE A 145 -2.00 -9.70 -7.61
C ILE A 145 -0.55 -9.22 -7.75
N VAL A 146 -0.34 -7.90 -7.65
CA VAL A 146 0.98 -7.26 -7.68
C VAL A 146 1.28 -6.66 -6.31
N ILE A 147 2.34 -7.14 -5.68
CA ILE A 147 2.85 -6.64 -4.40
C ILE A 147 4.21 -5.98 -4.64
N GLN A 148 4.38 -4.76 -4.15
CA GLN A 148 5.61 -4.00 -4.30
C GLN A 148 6.15 -3.58 -2.94
N ASN A 149 7.47 -3.69 -2.76
CA ASN A 149 8.21 -3.07 -1.66
C ASN A 149 9.29 -2.13 -2.23
N GLU A 150 10.23 -1.67 -1.40
CA GLU A 150 11.27 -0.72 -1.83
C GLU A 150 12.23 -1.33 -2.86
N ASP A 151 12.44 -2.65 -2.81
CA ASP A 151 13.47 -3.33 -3.59
C ASP A 151 12.91 -3.98 -4.87
N MET A 152 11.69 -4.51 -4.83
CA MET A 152 11.17 -5.37 -5.89
C MET A 152 9.65 -5.33 -6.05
N THR A 153 9.20 -5.77 -7.22
CA THR A 153 7.80 -6.04 -7.53
C THR A 153 7.60 -7.55 -7.70
N LEU A 154 6.69 -8.13 -6.92
CA LEU A 154 6.25 -9.52 -7.04
C LEU A 154 4.90 -9.57 -7.72
N ILE A 155 4.77 -10.46 -8.71
CA ILE A 155 3.52 -10.70 -9.43
C ILE A 155 3.11 -12.14 -9.16
N TYR A 156 1.90 -12.32 -8.63
CA TYR A 156 1.26 -13.60 -8.41
C TYR A 156 0.17 -13.75 -9.47
N GLY A 157 0.32 -14.70 -10.39
CA GLY A 157 -0.63 -14.97 -11.48
C GLY A 157 -1.38 -16.28 -11.29
N LYS A 158 -2.40 -16.49 -12.12
CA LYS A 158 -3.36 -17.62 -12.06
C LYS A 158 -4.16 -17.67 -10.76
N ILE A 159 -4.33 -16.51 -10.13
CA ILE A 159 -5.17 -16.34 -8.95
C ILE A 159 -6.64 -16.46 -9.39
N ASN A 160 -7.38 -17.35 -8.74
CA ASN A 160 -8.81 -17.50 -8.97
C ASN A 160 -9.62 -16.51 -8.14
N GLU A 161 -9.26 -16.35 -6.87
CA GLU A 161 -9.90 -15.43 -5.94
C GLU A 161 -8.84 -14.64 -5.16
N ALA A 162 -8.99 -13.31 -5.10
CA ALA A 162 -8.11 -12.43 -4.32
C ALA A 162 -8.77 -12.09 -2.98
N PHE A 163 -8.01 -12.14 -1.90
CA PHE A 163 -8.45 -11.79 -0.54
C PHE A 163 -7.93 -10.43 -0.06
N VAL A 164 -7.23 -9.72 -0.95
CA VAL A 164 -6.68 -8.38 -0.74
C VAL A 164 -7.21 -7.43 -1.80
N LYS A 165 -7.05 -6.13 -1.56
CA LYS A 165 -7.37 -5.06 -2.52
C LYS A 165 -6.20 -4.11 -2.72
N GLU A 166 -6.25 -3.34 -3.80
CA GLU A 166 -5.26 -2.30 -4.08
C GLU A 166 -5.17 -1.30 -2.92
N GLY A 167 -3.95 -1.02 -2.49
CA GLY A 167 -3.65 -0.15 -1.35
C GLY A 167 -3.42 -0.87 -0.03
N ASP A 168 -3.78 -2.16 0.09
CA ASP A 168 -3.53 -2.95 1.31
C ASP A 168 -2.03 -3.16 1.53
N ASN A 169 -1.62 -3.20 2.81
CA ASN A 169 -0.29 -3.67 3.20
C ASN A 169 -0.41 -5.13 3.62
N VAL A 170 0.51 -5.97 3.14
CA VAL A 170 0.58 -7.39 3.47
C VAL A 170 1.91 -7.70 4.14
N SER A 171 1.89 -8.62 5.08
CA SER A 171 3.08 -9.20 5.72
C SER A 171 3.45 -10.50 5.04
N LYS A 172 4.72 -10.88 5.15
CA LYS A 172 5.20 -12.20 4.74
C LYS A 172 4.38 -13.31 5.42
N GLY A 173 3.83 -14.23 4.63
CA GLY A 173 2.97 -15.33 5.09
C GLY A 173 1.47 -15.04 5.11
N ASP A 174 1.04 -13.78 4.91
CA ASP A 174 -0.38 -13.45 4.81
C ASP A 174 -1.03 -14.14 3.61
N VAL A 175 -2.24 -14.65 3.80
CA VAL A 175 -3.00 -15.24 2.69
C VAL A 175 -3.57 -14.12 1.82
N ILE A 176 -3.13 -14.07 0.57
CA ILE A 176 -3.50 -13.01 -0.38
C ILE A 176 -4.54 -13.45 -1.40
N GLY A 177 -4.74 -14.75 -1.57
CA GLY A 177 -5.73 -15.29 -2.49
C GLY A 177 -5.77 -16.82 -2.51
N ALA A 178 -6.49 -17.35 -3.49
CA ALA A 178 -6.64 -18.77 -3.73
C ALA A 178 -6.52 -19.10 -5.23
N LEU A 179 -5.94 -20.26 -5.52
CA LEU A 179 -5.94 -20.89 -6.84
C LEU A 179 -7.28 -21.59 -7.11
N ASP A 180 -7.50 -21.92 -8.37
CA ASP A 180 -8.63 -22.74 -8.80
C ASP A 180 -8.43 -24.22 -8.41
N GLU A 181 -9.51 -24.92 -8.04
CA GLU A 181 -9.43 -26.32 -7.61
C GLU A 181 -9.03 -27.27 -8.76
N GLU A 182 -9.46 -26.98 -9.99
CA GLU A 182 -9.16 -27.78 -11.17
C GLU A 182 -7.77 -27.46 -11.72
N ASN A 183 -7.32 -26.21 -11.55
CA ASN A 183 -6.02 -25.73 -12.04
C ASN A 183 -5.14 -25.14 -10.93
N MET A 184 -4.55 -26.03 -10.13
CA MET A 184 -3.65 -25.71 -9.01
C MET A 184 -2.23 -25.33 -9.48
N ILE A 185 -2.12 -24.34 -10.37
CA ILE A 185 -0.82 -23.80 -10.80
C ILE A 185 -0.73 -22.33 -10.38
N LEU A 186 0.21 -22.02 -9.49
CA LEU A 186 0.59 -20.65 -9.20
C LEU A 186 1.68 -20.20 -10.17
N HIS A 187 1.56 -19.01 -10.72
CA HIS A 187 2.63 -18.34 -11.45
C HIS A 187 3.22 -17.22 -10.59
N ILE A 188 4.55 -17.12 -10.50
CA ILE A 188 5.24 -16.09 -9.69
C ILE A 188 6.35 -15.45 -10.50
N GLU A 189 6.33 -14.13 -10.62
CA GLU A 189 7.42 -13.32 -11.17
C GLU A 189 7.99 -12.40 -10.11
N VAL A 190 9.29 -12.09 -10.23
CA VAL A 190 9.98 -11.08 -9.44
C VAL A 190 10.66 -10.11 -10.39
N TRP A 191 10.46 -8.82 -10.18
CA TRP A 191 10.99 -7.76 -11.02
C TRP A 191 11.74 -6.73 -10.18
N GLU A 192 12.92 -6.34 -10.66
CA GLU A 192 13.80 -5.32 -10.09
C GLU A 192 14.34 -4.47 -11.26
N ASP A 193 14.30 -3.15 -11.14
CA ASP A 193 14.79 -2.21 -12.17
C ASP A 193 14.29 -2.48 -13.61
N GLY A 194 13.06 -3.00 -13.75
CA GLY A 194 12.44 -3.29 -15.04
C GLY A 194 12.88 -4.61 -15.70
N ALA A 195 13.68 -5.44 -15.02
CA ALA A 195 14.06 -6.76 -15.47
C ALA A 195 13.47 -7.85 -14.57
N SER A 196 12.99 -8.94 -15.17
CA SER A 196 12.52 -10.10 -14.41
C SER A 196 13.71 -10.92 -13.92
N ILE A 197 13.73 -11.29 -12.63
CA ILE A 197 14.77 -12.10 -12.00
C ILE A 197 14.21 -13.49 -11.71
N ASN A 198 15.06 -14.52 -11.74
CA ASN A 198 14.66 -15.88 -11.37
C ASN A 198 14.20 -15.94 -9.90
N PRO A 199 12.92 -16.19 -9.58
CA PRO A 199 12.43 -16.19 -8.21
C PRO A 199 13.12 -17.21 -7.30
N THR A 200 13.54 -18.36 -7.84
CA THR A 200 14.21 -19.41 -7.04
C THR A 200 15.65 -19.06 -6.66
N SER A 201 16.20 -17.96 -7.20
CA SER A 201 17.51 -17.45 -6.77
C SER A 201 17.41 -16.60 -5.50
N LEU A 202 16.21 -16.12 -5.16
CA LEU A 202 15.94 -15.24 -4.03
C LEU A 202 15.19 -15.96 -2.90
N PHE A 203 14.31 -16.90 -3.25
CA PHE A 203 13.39 -17.54 -2.31
C PHE A 203 13.41 -19.06 -2.47
N ASP A 204 13.29 -19.79 -1.36
CA ASP A 204 12.93 -21.21 -1.41
C ASP A 204 11.41 -21.33 -1.60
N LEU A 205 10.99 -21.73 -2.80
CA LEU A 205 9.58 -21.71 -3.23
C LEU A 205 8.98 -23.10 -3.47
N THR A 206 9.79 -24.16 -3.36
CA THR A 206 9.37 -25.51 -3.78
C THR A 206 9.73 -26.53 -2.71
N LYS A 207 9.07 -27.70 -2.73
CA LYS A 207 9.48 -28.85 -1.93
C LYS A 207 10.81 -29.45 -2.37
#